data_AF-A0A8T3X4I2-F1
#
_entry.id   AF-A0A8T3X4I2-F1
#
_cell.length_a   1.000
_cell.length_b   1.000
_cell.length_c   1.000
_cell.angle_alpha   90.00
_cell.angle_beta   90.00
_cell.angle_gamma   90.00
#
_symmetry.space_group_name_H-M   'P 1'
#
loop_
_entity.id
_entity.type
_entity.pdbx_description
1 polymer ?
#
loop_
_entity_poly.entity_id
_entity_poly.type
_entity_poly.pdbx_seq_one_letter_code
_entity_poly.pdbx_strand_id
1 'polypeptide(L)' 'MEEKMMLYAILAVGIVIFAFTLYTTLTPQYSQADYRRALAAQLPDKCATPPGYTDESWRQHMGHHPDQYAECLG' A
#
# COMPACT_ATOMS: atom_id res chain seq x y z
N MET A 1 17.05 -22.01 37.33
CA MET A 1 16.23 -22.26 36.12
C MET A 1 15.15 -21.18 36.00
N GLU A 2 14.38 -20.94 37.07
CA GLU A 2 13.30 -19.94 37.11
C GLU A 2 13.75 -18.50 36.83
N GLU A 3 14.86 -18.03 37.40
CA GLU A 3 15.38 -16.67 37.15
C GLU A 3 15.79 -16.42 35.69
N LYS A 4 16.41 -17.43 35.06
CA LYS A 4 16.80 -17.36 33.65
C LYS A 4 15.58 -17.38 32.73
N MET A 5 14.56 -18.17 33.08
CA MET A 5 13.29 -18.20 32.36
C MET A 5 12.55 -16.87 32.44
N MET A 6 12.56 -16.21 33.61
CA MET A 6 12.02 -14.86 33.77
C MET A 6 12.78 -13.84 32.93
N LEU A 7 14.12 -13.89 32.92
CA LEU A 7 14.95 -13.02 32.09
C LEU A 7 14.66 -13.21 30.60
N TYR A 8 14.56 -14.46 30.11
CA TYR A 8 14.24 -14.74 28.71
C TYR A 8 12.82 -14.31 28.34
N ALA A 9 11.85 -14.44 29.25
CA ALA A 9 10.50 -13.96 29.03
C ALA A 9 10.47 -12.43 28.87
N ILE A 10 11.17 -11.69 29.74
CA ILE A 10 11.27 -10.22 29.65
C ILE A 10 11.95 -9.81 28.34
N LEU A 11 13.04 -10.49 27.96
CA LEU A 11 13.75 -10.22 26.71
C LEU A 11 12.83 -10.45 25.49
N ALA A 12 12.11 -11.57 25.46
CA ALA A 12 11.20 -11.90 24.37
C ALA A 12 10.08 -10.86 24.24
N VAL A 13 9.48 -10.44 25.35
CA VAL A 13 8.47 -9.38 25.37
C VAL A 13 9.05 -8.06 24.87
N GLY A 14 10.27 -7.70 25.31
CA GLY A 14 10.97 -6.50 24.84
C GLY A 14 11.20 -6.50 23.33
N ILE A 15 11.61 -7.64 22.75
CA ILE A 15 11.81 -7.80 21.31
C ILE A 15 10.48 -7.62 20.56
N VAL A 16 9.39 -8.21 21.05
CA VAL A 16 8.07 -8.09 20.42
C VAL A 16 7.57 -6.65 20.44
N ILE A 17 7.71 -5.95 21.57
CA ILE A 17 7.32 -4.54 21.69
C ILE A 17 8.16 -3.67 20.75
N PHE A 18 9.47 -3.92 20.71
CA PHE A 18 10.37 -3.18 19.83
C PHE A 18 10.01 -3.40 18.35
N ALA A 19 9.81 -4.65 17.93
CA ALA A 19 9.43 -4.98 16.56
C ALA A 19 8.07 -4.37 16.18
N PHE A 20 7.09 -4.40 17.09
CA PHE A 20 5.78 -3.76 16.87
C PHE A 20 5.91 -2.24 16.71
N THR A 21 6.71 -1.60 17.57
CA THR A 21 6.94 -0.15 17.51
C THR A 21 7.64 0.25 16.21
N LEU A 22 8.62 -0.54 15.78
CA LEU A 22 9.30 -0.34 14.50
C LEU A 22 8.31 -0.48 13.33
N TYR A 23 7.48 -1.52 13.34
CA TYR A 23 6.45 -1.74 12.32
C TYR A 23 5.48 -0.56 12.24
N THR A 24 4.94 -0.08 13.37
CA THR A 24 3.97 1.02 13.36
C THR A 24 4.57 2.36 12.93
N THR A 25 5.86 2.57 13.18
CA THR A 25 6.57 3.81 12.83
C THR A 25 7.00 3.84 11.36
N LEU A 26 7.42 2.68 10.83
CA LEU A 26 7.91 2.56 9.45
C LEU A 26 6.80 2.29 8.44
N THR A 27 5.67 1.74 8.87
CA THR A 27 4.56 1.46 7.95
C THR A 27 3.72 2.73 7.77
N PRO A 28 3.60 3.28 6.55
CA PRO A 28 2.76 4.44 6.31
C PRO A 28 1.32 4.13 6.72
N GLN A 29 0.76 4.97 7.60
CA GLN A 29 -0.65 4.89 7.99
C GLN A 29 -1.47 5.64 6.95
N TYR A 30 -2.14 4.92 6.06
CA TYR A 30 -3.07 5.53 5.12
C TYR A 30 -4.35 5.93 5.84
N SER A 31 -4.66 7.22 5.83
CA SER A 31 -5.87 7.75 6.43
C SER A 31 -7.07 7.65 5.47
N GLN A 32 -8.28 7.78 6.00
CA GLN A 32 -9.48 8.00 5.19
C GLN A 32 -9.38 9.26 4.31
N ALA A 33 -8.55 10.24 4.68
CA ALA A 33 -8.30 11.40 3.85
C ALA A 33 -7.44 11.05 2.64
N ASP A 34 -6.44 10.17 2.79
CA ASP A 34 -5.61 9.68 1.68
C ASP A 34 -6.42 8.85 0.70
N TYR A 35 -7.32 8.00 1.21
CA TYR A 35 -8.27 7.25 0.36
C TYR A 35 -9.17 8.19 -0.45
N ARG A 36 -9.77 9.20 0.18
CA ARG A 36 -10.60 10.20 -0.53
C ARG A 36 -9.80 11.03 -1.54
N ARG A 37 -8.55 11.38 -1.22
CA ARG A 37 -7.65 12.06 -2.15
C ARG A 37 -7.32 11.18 -3.36
N ALA A 38 -7.08 9.89 -3.15
CA ALA A 38 -6.85 8.94 -4.23
C ALA A 38 -8.09 8.80 -5.13
N LEU A 39 -9.29 8.68 -4.54
CA LEU A 39 -10.54 8.65 -5.30
C LEU A 39 -10.78 9.94 -6.09
N ALA A 40 -10.52 11.11 -5.49
CA ALA A 40 -10.67 12.39 -6.17
C ALA A 40 -9.64 12.60 -7.30
N ALA A 41 -8.51 11.89 -7.26
CA ALA A 41 -7.50 11.91 -8.31
C ALA A 41 -7.78 10.91 -9.45
N GLN A 42 -8.79 10.05 -9.31
CA GLN A 42 -9.22 9.19 -10.40
C GLN A 42 -9.87 10.04 -11.50
N LEU A 43 -9.50 9.77 -12.75
CA LEU A 43 -10.17 10.39 -13.88
C LEU A 43 -11.63 9.92 -13.94
N PRO A 44 -12.58 10.81 -14.25
CA PRO A 44 -13.99 10.43 -14.46
C PRO A 44 -14.14 9.33 -15.52
N ASP A 45 -13.28 9.37 -16.53
CA ASP A 45 -13.10 8.31 -17.50
C ASP A 45 -11.70 7.70 -17.33
N LYS A 46 -11.65 6.52 -16.72
CA LYS A 46 -10.40 5.77 -16.50
C LYS A 46 -9.78 5.25 -17.80
N CYS A 47 -10.54 5.22 -18.90
CA CYS A 47 -10.05 4.81 -20.20
C CYS A 47 -9.38 5.98 -20.97
N ALA A 48 -9.66 7.22 -20.57
CA ALA A 48 -9.04 8.40 -21.16
C ALA A 48 -7.57 8.52 -20.76
N THR A 49 -6.72 8.83 -21.75
CA THR A 49 -5.29 9.05 -21.52
C THR A 49 -5.06 10.26 -20.61
N PRO A 50 -4.37 10.08 -19.46
CA PRO A 50 -4.07 11.19 -18.57
C PRO A 50 -3.04 12.15 -19.18
N PRO A 51 -3.02 13.43 -18.76
CA PRO A 51 -1.98 14.38 -19.14
C PRO A 51 -0.58 13.83 -18.85
N GLY A 52 0.32 13.90 -19.83
CA GLY A 52 1.70 13.40 -19.72
C GLY A 52 1.90 11.96 -20.18
N TYR A 53 0.85 11.25 -20.57
CA TYR A 53 0.92 9.96 -21.26
C TYR A 53 0.62 10.11 -22.75
N THR A 54 1.13 9.18 -23.57
CA THR A 54 0.63 8.96 -24.93
C THR A 54 -0.44 7.89 -24.88
N ASP A 55 -1.34 7.86 -25.88
CA ASP A 55 -2.38 6.81 -25.93
C ASP A 55 -1.77 5.41 -25.97
N GLU A 56 -0.63 5.25 -26.65
CA GLU A 56 0.10 3.99 -26.71
C GLU A 56 0.67 3.59 -25.33
N SER A 57 1.32 4.52 -24.62
CA SER A 57 1.89 4.21 -23.30
C SER A 57 0.81 3.98 -22.25
N TRP A 58 -0.33 4.67 -22.36
CA TRP A 58 -1.48 4.43 -21.50
C TRP A 58 -2.15 3.09 -21.79
N ARG A 59 -2.32 2.72 -23.06
CA ARG A 59 -2.81 1.39 -23.46
C ARG A 59 -1.89 0.28 -22.95
N GLN A 60 -0.57 0.46 -23.02
CA GLN A 60 0.39 -0.48 -22.46
C GLN A 60 0.26 -0.60 -20.93
N HIS A 61 0.15 0.54 -20.23
CA HIS A 61 -0.05 0.57 -18.78
C HIS A 61 -1.33 -0.16 -18.37
N MET A 62 -2.46 0.13 -19.01
CA MET A 62 -3.74 -0.54 -18.78
C MET A 62 -3.63 -2.05 -19.03
N GLY A 63 -2.86 -2.47 -20.02
CA GLY A 63 -2.60 -3.89 -20.32
C GLY A 63 -1.89 -4.66 -19.20
N HIS A 64 -1.16 -3.99 -18.30
CA HIS A 64 -0.58 -4.62 -17.10
C HIS A 64 -1.60 -4.82 -15.96
N HIS A 65 -2.76 -4.16 -16.05
CA HIS A 65 -3.83 -4.16 -15.05
C HIS A 65 -5.20 -4.51 -15.67
N PRO A 66 -5.33 -5.68 -16.33
CA PRO A 66 -6.54 -6.05 -17.05
C PRO A 66 -7.75 -6.24 -16.14
N ASP A 67 -7.55 -6.50 -14.85
CA ASP A 67 -8.61 -6.56 -13.83
C ASP A 67 -9.28 -5.19 -13.62
N GLN A 68 -8.55 -4.10 -13.84
CA GLN A 68 -9.03 -2.73 -13.63
C GLN A 68 -9.50 -2.04 -14.91
N TYR A 69 -8.96 -2.44 -16.07
CA TYR A 69 -9.17 -1.75 -17.35
C TYR A 69 -9.72 -2.68 -18.44
N ALA A 70 -10.34 -3.80 -18.09
CA ALA A 70 -10.92 -4.75 -19.05
C ALA A 70 -11.84 -4.06 -20.07
N GLU A 71 -12.65 -3.10 -19.64
CA GLU A 71 -13.55 -2.34 -20.51
C GLU A 71 -12.86 -1.29 -21.39
N CYS A 72 -11.63 -0.89 -21.05
CA CYS A 72 -10.86 0.12 -21.77
C CYS A 72 -9.98 -0.47 -22.89
N LEU A 73 -9.78 -1.78 -22.88
CA LEU A 73 -8.89 -2.51 -23.80
C LEU A 73 -9.65 -3.22 -24.94
N GLY A 74 -10.95 -2.96 -25.09
CA GLY A 74 -11.83 -3.52 -26.12
C GLY A 74 -11.67 -2.92 -27.51
#